data_AF-A0A391P0K2-F1
#
_entry.id   AF-A0A391P0K2-F1
#
_cell.length_a   1.000
_cell.length_b   1.000
_cell.length_c   1.000
_cell.angle_alpha   90.00
_cell.angle_beta   90.00
_cell.angle_gamma   90.00
#
_symmetry.space_group_name_H-M   'P 1'
#
loop_
_entity.id
_entity.type
_entity.pdbx_description
1 polymer ?
#
loop_
_entity_poly.entity_id
_entity_poly.type
_entity_poly.pdbx_seq_one_letter_code
_entity_poly.pdbx_strand_id
1 'polypeptide(L)'
;MKLSRQHWKILVGIVGIILLTVAVFLADQRSTVLPENETHSKVRRNDYGKGKKKEELQVEIQDEDGKMIQKEILEFELQERAYSTEEAEKVLTVEAEALETKILKQNPSPDLVQTDLDLITKIPDTSIRVSWESDDYSVIDMTGRVKAEALPEEGKIVELTAVLNYQDTLIRHSFPVHVYPPDLSRSEQAEALLQETLEKTDEEKKQDLWVELPDNINGKKLIWSRKKERRWIAIPVLGAVIMGLLILEKKEQEKKRKEERKRQMMLDYPEIVNKLTLYTGAGMTVRTAWERIVEEYQKQKKGEGRYAYEEMQKTWYEMNSGVGERRSYERFMQRCQVKVYQQLGMMLQQNLQKGNQGMTEILRREAMQAFEERKALAKIQGEEAGTKLLLPMFLMLAIVLVMVIIPAFLSLQI
;
A
#
# COMPACT_ATOMS: atom_id res chain seq x y z
N MET A 1 -4.47 -4.45 -31.96
CA MET A 1 -4.47 -3.66 -30.71
C MET A 1 -3.10 -3.82 -30.05
N LYS A 2 -2.09 -3.02 -30.49
CA LYS A 2 -0.71 -3.14 -30.00
C LYS A 2 -0.61 -2.40 -28.66
N LEU A 3 -0.75 -3.12 -27.55
CA LEU A 3 -0.36 -2.56 -26.25
C LEU A 3 1.12 -2.15 -26.34
N SER A 4 1.40 -0.87 -26.15
CA SER A 4 2.76 -0.35 -26.22
C SER A 4 3.61 -1.02 -25.13
N ARG A 5 4.89 -1.27 -25.44
CA ARG A 5 5.88 -1.88 -24.52
C ARG A 5 5.96 -1.20 -23.14
N GLN A 6 5.42 0.01 -22.99
CA GLN A 6 5.39 0.76 -21.74
C GLN A 6 4.25 0.32 -20.81
N HIS A 7 3.06 0.00 -21.35
CA HIS A 7 1.96 -0.56 -20.57
C HIS A 7 2.33 -1.93 -19.96
N TRP A 8 3.08 -2.74 -20.72
CA TRP A 8 3.60 -4.01 -20.22
C TRP A 8 4.54 -3.81 -19.02
N LYS A 9 5.43 -2.82 -19.06
CA LYS A 9 6.38 -2.54 -17.96
C LYS A 9 5.68 -2.10 -16.67
N ILE A 10 4.60 -1.31 -16.79
CA ILE A 10 3.81 -0.86 -15.64
C ILE A 10 3.07 -2.04 -15.01
N LEU A 11 2.45 -2.89 -15.83
CA LEU A 11 1.70 -4.05 -15.38
C LEU A 11 2.61 -5.09 -14.70
N VAL A 12 3.81 -5.30 -15.26
CA VAL A 12 4.89 -6.08 -14.66
C VAL A 12 5.34 -5.53 -13.31
N GLY A 13 5.50 -4.21 -13.20
CA GLY A 13 5.92 -3.57 -11.95
C GLY A 13 4.90 -3.77 -10.83
N ILE A 14 3.60 -3.66 -11.15
CA ILE A 14 2.52 -3.85 -10.19
C ILE A 14 2.49 -5.31 -9.68
N VAL A 15 2.62 -6.28 -10.59
CA VAL A 15 2.66 -7.71 -10.22
C VAL A 15 3.89 -8.05 -9.37
N GLY A 16 5.05 -7.45 -9.68
CA GLY A 16 6.28 -7.64 -8.90
C GLY A 16 6.18 -7.10 -7.47
N ILE A 17 5.53 -5.94 -7.28
CA ILE A 17 5.32 -5.36 -5.94
C ILE A 17 4.39 -6.24 -5.11
N ILE A 18 3.31 -6.76 -5.72
CA ILE A 18 2.37 -7.66 -5.04
C ILE A 18 3.09 -8.94 -4.61
N LEU A 19 3.88 -9.55 -5.50
CA LEU A 19 4.67 -10.74 -5.17
C LEU A 19 5.71 -10.48 -4.06
N LEU A 20 6.36 -9.31 -4.06
CA LEU A 20 7.35 -8.96 -3.04
C LEU A 20 6.67 -8.70 -1.69
N THR A 21 5.51 -8.07 -1.66
CA THR A 21 4.72 -7.90 -0.42
C THR A 21 4.24 -9.23 0.15
N VAL A 22 3.83 -10.17 -0.71
CA VAL A 22 3.44 -11.53 -0.29
C VAL A 22 4.66 -12.31 0.20
N ALA A 23 5.81 -12.21 -0.48
CA ALA A 23 7.04 -12.86 -0.06
C ALA A 23 7.57 -12.32 1.28
N VAL A 24 7.50 -11.00 1.49
CA VAL A 24 7.84 -10.36 2.77
C VAL A 24 6.87 -10.79 3.86
N PHE A 25 5.56 -10.81 3.59
CA PHE A 25 4.56 -11.28 4.55
C PHE A 25 4.77 -12.75 4.94
N LEU A 26 5.14 -13.61 3.99
CA LEU A 26 5.46 -15.02 4.24
C LEU A 26 6.82 -15.22 4.95
N ALA A 27 7.79 -14.34 4.71
CA ALA A 27 9.09 -14.35 5.38
C ALA A 27 8.99 -13.82 6.82
N ASP A 28 8.19 -12.78 7.04
CA ASP A 28 7.93 -12.17 8.35
C ASP A 28 7.15 -13.15 9.25
N GLN A 29 6.28 -13.97 8.67
CA GLN A 29 5.62 -15.08 9.38
C GLN A 29 6.60 -16.19 9.81
N ARG A 30 7.84 -16.22 9.28
CA ARG A 30 8.86 -17.26 9.57
C ARG A 30 10.01 -16.79 10.46
N SER A 31 10.24 -15.49 10.65
CA SER A 31 11.42 -15.00 11.36
C SER A 31 11.09 -14.20 12.62
N THR A 32 10.86 -14.91 13.73
CA THR A 32 11.11 -14.35 15.07
C THR A 32 12.53 -14.71 15.48
N VAL A 33 13.53 -14.09 14.85
CA VAL A 33 14.93 -14.21 15.29
C VAL A 33 15.23 -13.01 16.19
N LEU A 34 15.50 -13.30 17.47
CA LEU A 34 15.82 -12.31 18.50
C LEU A 34 17.24 -11.73 18.27
N PRO A 35 17.48 -10.45 18.61
CA PRO A 35 18.77 -9.79 18.40
C PRO A 35 19.90 -10.40 19.24
N GLU A 36 21.09 -10.46 18.64
CA GLU A 36 22.24 -11.32 19.00
C GLU A 36 23.04 -10.90 20.26
N ASN A 37 22.65 -9.87 21.01
CA ASN A 37 23.58 -9.20 21.96
C ASN A 37 23.03 -8.80 23.34
N GLU A 38 22.00 -9.45 23.87
CA GLU A 38 21.60 -9.28 25.28
C GLU A 38 21.63 -10.62 26.02
N THR A 39 22.38 -10.71 27.12
CA THR A 39 22.29 -11.83 28.06
C THR A 39 20.94 -11.78 28.76
N HIS A 40 19.95 -12.50 28.22
CA HIS A 40 18.62 -12.55 28.78
C HIS A 40 18.52 -13.68 29.83
N SER A 41 18.53 -13.31 31.12
CA SER A 41 18.25 -14.27 32.21
C SER A 41 16.74 -14.46 32.47
N LYS A 42 15.87 -13.87 31.63
CA LYS A 42 14.41 -13.88 31.79
C LYS A 42 13.74 -13.97 30.42
N VAL A 43 12.84 -14.94 30.27
CA VAL A 43 12.02 -15.12 29.06
C VAL A 43 10.57 -14.80 29.39
N ARG A 44 9.91 -13.99 28.55
CA ARG A 44 8.50 -13.64 28.73
C ARG A 44 7.60 -14.79 28.27
N ARG A 45 6.77 -15.32 29.18
CA ARG A 45 5.72 -16.31 28.88
C ARG A 45 4.60 -15.70 28.02
N ASN A 46 3.83 -16.55 27.34
CA ASN A 46 2.61 -16.15 26.66
C ASN A 46 1.57 -15.58 27.64
N ASP A 47 0.80 -14.59 27.18
CA ASP A 47 -0.41 -14.12 27.86
C ASP A 47 -1.50 -15.22 27.87
N TYR A 48 -2.55 -15.02 28.65
CA TYR A 48 -3.65 -16.00 28.83
C TYR A 48 -4.26 -16.45 27.49
N GLY A 49 -4.65 -17.73 27.38
CA GLY A 49 -5.38 -18.25 26.22
C GLY A 49 -4.56 -18.50 24.95
N LYS A 50 -3.25 -18.17 24.94
CA LYS A 50 -2.35 -18.29 23.79
C LYS A 50 -1.57 -19.60 23.74
N GLY A 51 -1.77 -20.50 24.71
CA GLY A 51 -1.19 -21.83 24.71
C GLY A 51 0.33 -21.84 24.91
N LYS A 52 0.94 -23.01 24.70
CA LYS A 52 2.38 -23.23 24.93
C LYS A 52 3.23 -22.42 23.95
N LYS A 53 4.35 -21.88 24.45
CA LYS A 53 5.37 -21.21 23.64
C LYS A 53 6.61 -22.11 23.57
N LYS A 54 7.05 -22.44 22.35
CA LYS A 54 8.38 -23.04 22.13
C LYS A 54 9.42 -21.93 22.07
N GLU A 55 10.48 -22.07 22.85
CA GLU A 55 11.60 -21.14 22.87
C GLU A 55 12.89 -21.91 22.64
N GLU A 56 13.77 -21.32 21.83
CA GLU A 56 15.09 -21.86 21.50
C GLU A 56 16.12 -20.83 21.97
N LEU A 57 16.91 -21.18 22.98
CA LEU A 57 17.97 -20.31 23.50
C LEU A 57 19.32 -20.99 23.41
N GLN A 58 20.33 -20.21 23.04
CA GLN A 58 21.71 -20.65 23.07
C GLN A 58 22.26 -20.47 24.48
N VAL A 59 22.61 -21.58 25.14
CA VAL A 59 23.17 -21.58 26.49
C VAL A 59 24.68 -21.85 26.39
N GLU A 60 25.45 -21.05 27.11
CA GLU A 60 26.90 -21.19 27.27
C GLU A 60 27.18 -21.54 28.74
N ILE A 61 27.65 -22.77 28.96
CA ILE A 61 28.00 -23.29 30.29
C ILE A 61 29.48 -22.99 30.50
N GLN A 62 29.82 -22.22 31.53
CA GLN A 62 31.18 -21.84 31.92
C GLN A 62 31.57 -22.51 33.24
N ASP A 63 32.86 -22.76 33.44
CA ASP A 63 33.45 -23.27 34.69
C ASP A 63 33.57 -22.16 35.76
N GLU A 64 33.95 -22.50 36.99
CA GLU A 64 34.13 -21.54 38.11
C GLU A 64 35.14 -20.42 37.76
N ASP A 65 36.11 -20.71 36.88
CA ASP A 65 37.10 -19.75 36.36
C ASP A 65 36.59 -18.93 35.14
N GLY A 66 35.30 -19.02 34.79
CA GLY A 66 34.68 -18.31 33.66
C GLY A 66 35.06 -18.86 32.29
N LYS A 67 35.65 -20.07 32.25
CA LYS A 67 36.08 -20.69 31.00
C LYS A 67 34.95 -21.51 30.38
N MET A 68 34.65 -21.23 29.11
CA MET A 68 33.63 -21.93 28.32
C MET A 68 33.85 -23.44 28.29
N ILE A 69 32.88 -24.20 28.81
CA ILE A 69 32.84 -25.66 28.80
C ILE A 69 32.07 -26.16 27.59
N GLN A 70 30.85 -25.65 27.38
CA GLN A 70 29.92 -26.16 26.36
C GLN A 70 28.96 -25.07 25.87
N LYS A 71 28.65 -25.09 24.56
CA LYS A 71 27.64 -24.22 23.93
C LYS A 71 26.60 -25.10 23.24
N GLU A 72 25.34 -24.99 23.64
CA GLU A 72 24.25 -25.81 23.10
C GLU A 72 22.98 -24.97 22.88
N ILE A 73 22.17 -25.33 21.89
CA ILE A 73 20.84 -24.76 21.68
C ILE A 73 19.87 -25.61 22.48
N LEU A 74 19.26 -25.02 23.51
CA LEU A 74 18.25 -25.67 24.32
C LEU A 74 16.87 -25.26 23.84
N GLU A 75 16.10 -26.24 23.38
CA GLU A 75 14.67 -26.06 23.10
C GLU A 75 13.86 -26.42 24.36
N PHE A 76 12.97 -25.53 24.80
CA PHE A 76 12.06 -25.82 25.91
C PHE A 76 10.68 -25.20 25.70
N GLU A 77 9.66 -25.85 26.26
CA GLU A 77 8.27 -25.39 26.20
C GLU A 77 7.90 -24.59 27.46
N LEU A 78 7.56 -23.32 27.29
CA LEU A 78 6.98 -22.49 28.34
C LEU A 78 5.46 -22.61 28.34
N GLN A 79 4.90 -23.02 29.47
CA GLN A 79 3.46 -22.95 29.72
C GLN A 79 2.99 -21.48 29.82
N GLU A 80 1.76 -21.22 29.38
CA GLU A 80 1.11 -19.93 29.54
C GLU A 80 0.99 -19.51 31.02
N ARG A 81 0.76 -18.21 31.26
CA ARG A 81 0.47 -17.72 32.61
C ARG A 81 -0.89 -18.26 33.08
N ALA A 82 -0.96 -18.83 34.28
CA ALA A 82 -2.20 -19.20 34.93
C ALA A 82 -2.64 -18.10 35.91
N TYR A 83 -3.95 -17.88 36.05
CA TYR A 83 -4.50 -17.03 37.11
C TYR A 83 -4.33 -17.73 38.47
N SER A 84 -4.10 -16.96 39.53
CA SER A 84 -4.33 -17.49 40.89
C SER A 84 -5.83 -17.69 41.12
N THR A 85 -6.21 -18.47 42.13
CA THR A 85 -7.64 -18.71 42.46
C THR A 85 -8.41 -17.41 42.71
N GLU A 86 -7.82 -16.46 43.45
CA GLU A 86 -8.43 -15.15 43.75
C GLU A 86 -8.48 -14.22 42.52
N GLU A 87 -7.48 -14.29 41.63
CA GLU A 87 -7.47 -13.54 40.38
C GLU A 87 -8.49 -14.11 39.39
N ALA A 88 -8.63 -15.44 39.34
CA ALA A 88 -9.57 -16.15 38.48
C ALA A 88 -11.01 -15.76 38.82
N GLU A 89 -11.39 -15.76 40.11
CA GLU A 89 -12.73 -15.32 40.54
C GLU A 89 -13.04 -13.90 40.07
N LYS A 90 -12.11 -12.95 40.29
CA LYS A 90 -12.31 -11.55 39.86
C LYS A 90 -12.48 -11.41 38.35
N VAL A 91 -11.64 -12.09 37.57
CA VAL A 91 -11.70 -12.04 36.11
C VAL A 91 -12.98 -12.70 35.59
N LEU A 92 -13.38 -13.83 36.18
CA LEU A 92 -14.62 -14.52 35.82
C LEU A 92 -15.85 -13.64 36.10
N THR A 93 -15.91 -12.93 37.22
CA THR A 93 -17.02 -12.00 37.51
C THR A 93 -17.10 -10.85 36.52
N VAL A 94 -15.97 -10.20 36.21
CA VAL A 94 -15.94 -9.08 35.26
C VAL A 94 -16.32 -9.55 33.85
N GLU A 95 -15.82 -10.70 33.41
CA GLU A 95 -16.18 -11.24 32.10
C GLU A 95 -17.62 -11.72 32.04
N ALA A 96 -18.17 -12.24 33.14
CA ALA A 96 -19.57 -12.64 33.23
C ALA A 96 -20.53 -11.47 33.02
N GLU A 97 -20.28 -10.33 33.66
CA GLU A 97 -21.05 -9.09 33.44
C GLU A 97 -20.89 -8.58 32.00
N ALA A 98 -19.69 -8.68 31.43
CA ALA A 98 -19.44 -8.24 30.06
C ALA A 98 -20.16 -9.10 29.00
N LEU A 99 -20.50 -10.37 29.30
CA LEU A 99 -21.18 -11.25 28.37
C LEU A 99 -22.54 -10.72 27.94
N GLU A 100 -23.29 -10.06 28.82
CA GLU A 100 -24.62 -9.50 28.51
C GLU A 100 -24.61 -8.59 27.29
N THR A 101 -23.49 -7.89 27.06
CA THR A 101 -23.30 -7.01 25.90
C THR A 101 -22.63 -7.71 24.71
N LYS A 102 -21.70 -8.63 24.97
CA LYS A 102 -20.92 -9.30 23.92
C LYS A 102 -21.76 -10.25 23.07
N ILE A 103 -22.86 -10.78 23.59
CA ILE A 103 -23.71 -11.76 22.89
C ILE A 103 -24.76 -11.15 21.95
N LEU A 104 -24.93 -9.83 21.92
CA LEU A 104 -26.11 -9.19 21.33
C LEU A 104 -26.17 -9.19 19.80
N LYS A 105 -25.07 -9.42 19.08
CA LYS A 105 -24.97 -9.32 17.60
C LYS A 105 -25.60 -8.02 17.04
N GLN A 106 -26.80 -8.13 16.46
CA GLN A 106 -27.57 -7.04 15.84
C GLN A 106 -28.66 -6.47 16.76
N ASN A 107 -28.88 -7.10 17.93
CA ASN A 107 -29.87 -6.68 18.90
C ASN A 107 -29.36 -5.45 19.68
N PRO A 108 -30.19 -4.41 19.90
CA PRO A 108 -29.75 -3.20 20.59
C PRO A 108 -29.40 -3.40 22.07
N SER A 109 -30.09 -4.28 22.78
CA SER A 109 -29.92 -4.54 24.22
C SER A 109 -30.48 -5.93 24.60
N PRO A 110 -30.15 -6.45 25.80
CA PRO A 110 -30.79 -7.66 26.33
C PRO A 110 -32.31 -7.48 26.51
N ASP A 111 -32.76 -6.25 26.75
CA ASP A 111 -34.18 -5.89 26.86
C ASP A 111 -34.91 -5.80 25.50
N LEU A 112 -34.21 -5.98 24.38
CA LEU A 112 -34.79 -5.93 23.03
C LEU A 112 -34.06 -6.89 22.09
N VAL A 113 -34.41 -8.18 22.19
CA VAL A 113 -33.85 -9.23 21.33
C VAL A 113 -34.89 -9.69 20.31
N GLN A 114 -34.60 -9.47 19.02
CA GLN A 114 -35.47 -9.83 17.89
C GLN A 114 -34.81 -10.82 16.92
N THR A 115 -33.50 -11.02 17.05
CA THR A 115 -32.68 -11.89 16.18
C THR A 115 -31.79 -12.78 17.03
N ASP A 116 -31.24 -13.85 16.42
CA ASP A 116 -30.33 -14.80 17.09
C ASP A 116 -29.20 -14.10 17.86
N LEU A 117 -28.90 -14.64 19.06
CA LEU A 117 -27.80 -14.22 19.91
C LEU A 117 -26.49 -14.92 19.51
N ASP A 118 -25.34 -14.39 19.92
CA ASP A 118 -24.04 -15.06 19.82
C ASP A 118 -23.62 -15.64 21.16
N LEU A 119 -24.09 -16.85 21.46
CA LEU A 119 -23.71 -17.55 22.68
C LEU A 119 -22.28 -18.11 22.54
N ILE A 120 -21.28 -17.23 22.71
CA ILE A 120 -19.86 -17.60 22.63
C ILE A 120 -19.55 -18.70 23.63
N THR A 121 -18.77 -19.70 23.21
CA THR A 121 -18.39 -20.85 24.05
C THR A 121 -16.99 -20.71 24.65
N LYS A 122 -16.25 -19.67 24.23
CA LYS A 122 -14.92 -19.31 24.73
C LYS A 122 -14.77 -17.79 24.65
N ILE A 123 -14.27 -17.18 25.73
CA ILE A 123 -13.96 -15.75 25.73
C ILE A 123 -12.67 -15.51 24.91
N PRO A 124 -12.67 -14.59 23.93
CA PRO A 124 -11.50 -14.28 23.11
C PRO A 124 -10.26 -13.98 23.96
N ASP A 125 -9.08 -14.43 23.51
CA ASP A 125 -7.79 -14.19 24.16
C ASP A 125 -7.71 -14.63 25.63
N THR A 126 -8.56 -15.57 26.06
CA THR A 126 -8.49 -16.20 27.39
C THR A 126 -8.67 -17.72 27.30
N SER A 127 -8.41 -18.42 28.41
CA SER A 127 -8.68 -19.87 28.54
C SER A 127 -10.04 -20.15 29.20
N ILE A 128 -10.90 -19.14 29.36
CA ILE A 128 -12.21 -19.27 30.00
C ILE A 128 -13.20 -19.85 28.99
N ARG A 129 -13.87 -20.94 29.39
CA ARG A 129 -14.96 -21.55 28.63
C ARG A 129 -16.30 -21.09 29.17
N VAL A 130 -17.27 -20.94 28.29
CA VAL A 130 -18.63 -20.53 28.63
C VAL A 130 -19.59 -21.61 28.13
N SER A 131 -20.48 -22.06 29.00
CA SER A 131 -21.63 -22.89 28.65
C SER A 131 -22.92 -22.18 29.04
N TRP A 132 -23.97 -22.35 28.25
CA TRP A 132 -25.21 -21.60 28.39
C TRP A 132 -26.36 -22.51 28.83
N GLU A 133 -27.12 -22.05 29.81
CA GLU A 133 -28.38 -22.64 30.27
C GLU A 133 -29.49 -21.61 30.02
N SER A 134 -30.63 -22.04 29.48
CA SER A 134 -31.83 -21.20 29.27
C SER A 134 -32.96 -21.74 30.14
N ASP A 135 -33.72 -20.88 30.80
CA ASP A 135 -34.92 -21.28 31.54
C ASP A 135 -36.07 -21.70 30.61
N ASP A 136 -36.05 -21.23 29.36
CA ASP A 136 -37.03 -21.58 28.33
C ASP A 136 -36.38 -21.87 26.96
N TYR A 137 -36.03 -23.14 26.74
CA TYR A 137 -35.50 -23.66 25.48
C TYR A 137 -36.50 -23.65 24.30
N SER A 138 -37.78 -23.36 24.56
CA SER A 138 -38.76 -23.15 23.50
C SER A 138 -38.61 -21.78 22.83
N VAL A 139 -37.96 -20.82 23.50
CA VAL A 139 -37.74 -19.46 23.00
C VAL A 139 -36.29 -19.26 22.53
N ILE A 140 -35.30 -19.60 23.37
CA ILE A 140 -33.86 -19.53 23.02
C ILE A 140 -33.21 -20.88 23.27
N ASP A 141 -32.58 -21.46 22.24
CA ASP A 141 -31.83 -22.70 22.40
C ASP A 141 -30.37 -22.50 22.88
N MET A 142 -29.68 -23.60 23.19
CA MET A 142 -28.28 -23.58 23.66
C MET A 142 -27.27 -23.00 22.65
N THR A 143 -27.68 -22.78 21.40
CA THR A 143 -26.84 -22.17 20.35
C THR A 143 -27.10 -20.68 20.17
N GLY A 144 -28.11 -20.14 20.87
CA GLY A 144 -28.50 -18.74 20.77
C GLY A 144 -29.55 -18.45 19.70
N ARG A 145 -30.15 -19.49 19.10
CA ARG A 145 -31.20 -19.27 18.11
C ARG A 145 -32.51 -18.91 18.78
N VAL A 146 -33.14 -17.86 18.27
CA VAL A 146 -34.44 -17.38 18.73
C VAL A 146 -35.55 -18.05 17.91
N LYS A 147 -36.44 -18.77 18.59
CA LYS A 147 -37.59 -19.45 17.96
C LYS A 147 -38.81 -18.53 17.96
N ALA A 148 -38.94 -17.78 16.87
CA ALA A 148 -39.99 -16.77 16.67
C ALA A 148 -41.43 -17.32 16.63
N GLU A 149 -41.61 -18.59 16.28
CA GLU A 149 -42.90 -19.21 15.94
C GLU A 149 -43.88 -19.34 17.13
N ALA A 150 -43.40 -19.15 18.36
CA ALA A 150 -44.18 -19.33 19.59
C ALA A 150 -44.22 -18.09 20.51
N LEU A 151 -43.83 -16.90 20.02
CA LEU A 151 -43.73 -15.68 20.83
C LEU A 151 -45.00 -14.80 20.75
N PRO A 152 -45.53 -14.30 21.88
CA PRO A 152 -46.61 -13.31 21.90
C PRO A 152 -46.12 -11.93 21.41
N GLU A 153 -47.02 -11.08 20.91
CA GLU A 153 -46.67 -9.73 20.41
C GLU A 153 -46.00 -8.83 21.46
N GLU A 154 -46.33 -9.02 22.74
CA GLU A 154 -45.74 -8.28 23.87
C GLU A 154 -44.29 -8.73 24.20
N GLY A 155 -43.80 -9.76 23.50
CA GLY A 155 -42.53 -10.42 23.79
C GLY A 155 -42.60 -11.29 25.05
N LYS A 156 -41.52 -12.03 25.30
CA LYS A 156 -41.39 -12.92 26.45
C LYS A 156 -40.02 -12.75 27.08
N ILE A 157 -39.99 -12.68 28.41
CA ILE A 157 -38.74 -12.63 29.19
C ILE A 157 -38.24 -14.07 29.39
N VAL A 158 -36.96 -14.29 29.11
CA VAL A 158 -36.22 -15.56 29.24
C VAL A 158 -34.98 -15.30 30.08
N GLU A 159 -34.74 -16.09 31.12
CA GLU A 159 -33.53 -16.01 31.93
C GLU A 159 -32.40 -16.85 31.29
N LEU A 160 -31.34 -16.17 30.86
CA LEU A 160 -30.14 -16.83 30.35
C LEU A 160 -29.09 -16.91 31.46
N THR A 161 -28.50 -18.08 31.63
CA THR A 161 -27.42 -18.34 32.59
C THR A 161 -26.14 -18.70 31.85
N ALA A 162 -25.13 -17.85 31.96
CA ALA A 162 -23.77 -18.13 31.53
C ALA A 162 -23.00 -18.84 32.65
N VAL A 163 -22.50 -20.04 32.36
CA VAL A 163 -21.64 -20.82 33.26
C VAL A 163 -20.21 -20.70 32.75
N LEU A 164 -19.40 -19.88 33.43
CA LEU A 164 -18.00 -19.64 33.10
C LEU A 164 -17.13 -20.61 33.88
N ASN A 165 -16.25 -21.29 33.18
CA ASN A 165 -15.33 -22.27 33.77
C ASN A 165 -13.88 -21.92 33.41
N TYR A 166 -13.04 -21.83 34.46
CA TYR A 166 -11.59 -21.77 34.36
C TYR A 166 -10.97 -22.73 35.38
N GLN A 167 -10.33 -23.80 34.89
CA GLN A 167 -9.73 -24.85 35.73
C GLN A 167 -10.73 -25.47 36.72
N ASP A 168 -10.56 -25.25 38.03
CA ASP A 168 -11.42 -25.77 39.10
C ASP A 168 -12.41 -24.70 39.62
N THR A 169 -12.39 -23.49 39.05
CA THR A 169 -13.26 -22.37 39.44
C THR A 169 -14.40 -22.22 38.44
N LEU A 170 -15.64 -22.22 38.95
CA LEU A 170 -16.86 -22.08 38.17
C LEU A 170 -17.73 -20.96 38.75
N ILE A 171 -18.20 -20.06 37.87
CA ILE A 171 -19.15 -19.00 38.21
C ILE A 171 -20.38 -19.14 37.31
N ARG A 172 -21.56 -18.93 37.89
CA ARG A 172 -22.85 -18.87 37.18
C ARG A 172 -23.36 -17.44 37.23
N HIS A 173 -23.68 -16.88 36.08
CA HIS A 173 -24.22 -15.52 35.94
C HIS A 173 -25.53 -15.57 35.17
N SER A 174 -26.62 -15.20 35.84
CA SER A 174 -27.98 -15.26 35.31
C SER A 174 -28.51 -13.85 35.10
N PHE A 175 -29.09 -13.59 33.93
CA PHE A 175 -29.67 -12.30 33.58
C PHE A 175 -30.90 -12.47 32.66
N PRO A 176 -31.90 -11.59 32.77
CA PRO A 176 -33.09 -11.65 31.93
C PRO A 176 -32.81 -11.10 30.53
N VAL A 177 -33.45 -11.69 29.52
CA VAL A 177 -33.47 -11.25 28.13
C VAL A 177 -34.92 -11.15 27.67
N HIS A 178 -35.32 -10.00 27.15
CA HIS A 178 -36.67 -9.80 26.60
C HIS A 178 -36.65 -10.06 25.09
N VAL A 179 -37.26 -11.17 24.72
CA VAL A 179 -37.32 -11.65 23.33
C VAL A 179 -38.65 -11.24 22.72
N TYR A 180 -38.58 -10.51 21.62
CA TYR A 180 -39.75 -10.13 20.84
C TYR A 180 -39.85 -10.98 19.58
N PRO A 181 -41.07 -11.25 19.07
CA PRO A 181 -41.19 -11.78 17.73
C PRO A 181 -40.40 -10.86 16.78
N PRO A 182 -39.61 -11.41 15.85
CA PRO A 182 -38.97 -10.60 14.84
C PRO A 182 -40.04 -9.81 14.10
N ASP A 183 -39.72 -8.64 13.55
CA ASP A 183 -40.59 -7.86 12.67
C ASP A 183 -40.85 -8.64 11.35
N LEU A 184 -41.57 -9.76 11.42
CA LEU A 184 -41.92 -10.65 10.33
C LEU A 184 -43.40 -10.47 10.01
N SER A 185 -43.75 -9.53 9.13
CA SER A 185 -45.08 -9.55 8.50
C SER A 185 -45.28 -8.58 7.32
N ARG A 186 -44.61 -7.43 7.25
CA ARG A 186 -44.98 -6.43 6.20
C ARG A 186 -44.40 -6.68 4.81
N SER A 187 -43.22 -7.28 4.67
CA SER A 187 -42.59 -7.51 3.36
C SER A 187 -42.93 -8.89 2.81
N GLU A 188 -42.64 -9.97 3.54
CA GLU A 188 -42.76 -11.33 3.01
C GLU A 188 -44.21 -11.78 2.75
N GLN A 189 -45.16 -11.44 3.63
CA GLN A 189 -46.60 -11.69 3.36
C GLN A 189 -47.13 -10.77 2.26
N ALA A 190 -46.64 -9.53 2.15
CA ALA A 190 -47.03 -8.63 1.07
C ALA A 190 -46.45 -9.07 -0.27
N GLU A 191 -45.25 -9.64 -0.29
CA GLU A 191 -44.61 -10.24 -1.47
C GLU A 191 -45.38 -11.48 -1.91
N ALA A 192 -45.75 -12.37 -0.99
CA ALA A 192 -46.56 -13.54 -1.29
C ALA A 192 -47.97 -13.17 -1.82
N LEU A 193 -48.67 -12.24 -1.16
CA LEU A 193 -49.97 -11.72 -1.61
C LEU A 193 -49.88 -10.98 -2.96
N LEU A 194 -48.83 -10.19 -3.16
CA LEU A 194 -48.56 -9.50 -4.42
C LEU A 194 -48.31 -10.50 -5.55
N GLN A 195 -47.50 -11.53 -5.29
CA GLN A 195 -47.20 -12.57 -6.26
C GLN A 195 -48.46 -13.35 -6.64
N GLU A 196 -49.27 -13.78 -5.67
CA GLU A 196 -50.55 -14.44 -5.92
C GLU A 196 -51.53 -13.54 -6.71
N THR A 197 -51.58 -12.24 -6.40
CA THR A 197 -52.45 -11.28 -7.09
C THR A 197 -51.99 -11.06 -8.54
N LEU A 198 -50.68 -10.95 -8.77
CA LEU A 198 -50.10 -10.81 -10.10
C LEU A 198 -50.34 -12.07 -10.95
N GLU A 199 -50.17 -13.27 -10.38
CA GLU A 199 -50.40 -14.55 -11.06
C GLU A 199 -51.87 -14.69 -11.48
N LYS A 200 -52.84 -14.38 -10.59
CA LYS A 200 -54.27 -14.39 -10.95
C LYS A 200 -54.62 -13.35 -12.02
N THR A 201 -54.09 -12.13 -11.91
CA THR A 201 -54.35 -11.06 -12.88
C THR A 201 -53.78 -11.41 -14.26
N ASP A 202 -52.61 -12.05 -14.30
CA ASP A 202 -51.98 -12.54 -15.54
C ASP A 202 -52.77 -13.70 -16.15
N GLU A 203 -53.25 -14.65 -15.35
CA GLU A 203 -54.07 -15.77 -15.84
C GLU A 203 -55.43 -15.34 -16.40
N GLU A 204 -56.12 -14.39 -15.75
CA GLU A 204 -57.42 -13.88 -16.19
C GLU A 204 -57.34 -13.01 -17.46
N LYS A 205 -56.21 -12.30 -17.66
CA LYS A 205 -56.00 -11.39 -18.80
C LYS A 205 -54.93 -11.86 -19.79
N LYS A 206 -54.74 -13.18 -19.92
CA LYS A 206 -53.77 -13.85 -20.81
C LYS A 206 -53.78 -13.42 -22.29
N GLN A 207 -54.83 -12.75 -22.76
CA GLN A 207 -55.00 -12.31 -24.15
C GLN A 207 -54.77 -10.81 -24.39
N ASP A 208 -54.57 -10.02 -23.33
CA ASP A 208 -54.32 -8.58 -23.44
C ASP A 208 -52.82 -8.27 -23.61
N LEU A 209 -52.49 -7.22 -24.37
CA LEU A 209 -51.11 -6.79 -24.59
C LEU A 209 -50.46 -6.12 -23.36
N TRP A 210 -51.24 -5.73 -22.35
CA TRP A 210 -50.79 -4.97 -21.19
C TRP A 210 -51.40 -5.52 -19.89
N VAL A 211 -50.55 -5.78 -18.89
CA VAL A 211 -50.98 -6.13 -17.54
C VAL A 211 -50.92 -4.89 -16.66
N GLU A 212 -52.06 -4.50 -16.11
CA GLU A 212 -52.15 -3.38 -15.16
C GLU A 212 -51.64 -3.85 -13.79
N LEU A 213 -50.63 -3.16 -13.27
CA LEU A 213 -50.04 -3.48 -11.97
C LEU A 213 -50.91 -2.89 -10.85
N PRO A 214 -51.14 -3.62 -9.74
CA PRO A 214 -51.98 -3.11 -8.66
C PRO A 214 -51.34 -1.90 -7.96
N ASP A 215 -52.16 -0.89 -7.66
CA ASP A 215 -51.74 0.31 -6.94
C ASP A 215 -51.82 0.14 -5.41
N ASN A 216 -52.59 -0.84 -4.91
CA ASN A 216 -52.76 -1.12 -3.48
C ASN A 216 -52.94 -2.62 -3.17
N ILE A 217 -52.43 -3.09 -2.03
CA ILE A 217 -52.72 -4.42 -1.44
C ILE A 217 -53.00 -4.27 0.06
N ASN A 218 -54.14 -4.77 0.56
CA ASN A 218 -54.58 -4.66 1.96
C ASN A 218 -54.42 -3.24 2.56
N GLY A 219 -54.83 -2.21 1.82
CA GLY A 219 -54.75 -0.80 2.25
C GLY A 219 -53.36 -0.17 2.19
N LYS A 220 -52.33 -0.87 1.69
CA LYS A 220 -50.97 -0.34 1.47
C LYS A 220 -50.75 0.05 0.01
N LYS A 221 -50.21 1.25 -0.22
CA LYS A 221 -49.91 1.80 -1.56
C LYS A 221 -48.62 1.22 -2.14
N LEU A 222 -48.69 0.72 -3.38
CA LEU A 222 -47.56 0.16 -4.12
C LEU A 222 -46.89 1.22 -4.97
N ILE A 223 -45.56 1.22 -5.00
CA ILE A 223 -44.74 2.13 -5.82
C ILE A 223 -43.83 1.27 -6.70
N TRP A 224 -44.16 1.22 -7.98
CA TRP A 224 -43.41 0.45 -8.96
C TRP A 224 -42.18 1.23 -9.42
N SER A 225 -40.99 0.64 -9.24
CA SER A 225 -39.75 1.21 -9.75
C SER A 225 -38.90 0.16 -10.43
N ARG A 226 -38.26 0.53 -11.54
CA ARG A 226 -37.38 -0.37 -12.29
C ARG A 226 -36.02 -0.43 -11.61
N LYS A 227 -35.55 -1.63 -11.26
CA LYS A 227 -34.21 -1.85 -10.69
C LYS A 227 -33.14 -1.36 -11.68
N LYS A 228 -32.53 -0.21 -11.40
CA LYS A 228 -31.41 0.31 -12.20
C LYS A 228 -30.14 -0.43 -11.81
N GLU A 229 -29.64 -1.31 -12.69
CA GLU A 229 -28.30 -1.89 -12.53
C GLU A 229 -27.26 -0.75 -12.58
N ARG A 230 -26.51 -0.57 -11.49
CA ARG A 230 -25.49 0.49 -11.36
C ARG A 230 -24.20 0.21 -12.15
N ARG A 231 -24.30 -0.46 -13.31
CA ARG A 231 -23.15 -0.74 -14.21
C ARG A 231 -22.47 0.53 -14.71
N TRP A 232 -23.19 1.66 -14.74
CA TRP A 232 -22.68 2.96 -15.15
C TRP A 232 -21.56 3.52 -14.24
N ILE A 233 -21.42 3.02 -12.99
CA ILE A 233 -20.36 3.44 -12.05
C ILE A 233 -18.97 2.92 -12.48
N ALA A 234 -18.90 1.82 -13.25
CA ALA A 234 -17.63 1.31 -13.74
C ALA A 234 -16.95 2.26 -14.74
N ILE A 235 -17.74 3.04 -15.49
CA ILE A 235 -17.24 3.96 -16.53
C ILE A 235 -16.42 5.13 -15.95
N PRO A 236 -16.88 5.90 -14.95
CA PRO A 236 -16.06 6.96 -14.36
C PRO A 236 -14.83 6.42 -13.63
N VAL A 237 -14.91 5.24 -13.01
CA VAL A 237 -13.76 4.60 -12.35
C VAL A 237 -12.67 4.25 -13.37
N LEU A 238 -13.03 3.64 -14.49
CA LEU A 238 -12.11 3.39 -15.60
C LEU A 238 -11.52 4.69 -16.17
N GLY A 239 -12.34 5.72 -16.31
CA GLY A 239 -11.89 7.05 -16.73
C GLY A 239 -10.84 7.66 -15.80
N ALA A 240 -11.04 7.58 -14.49
CA ALA A 240 -10.10 8.07 -13.49
C ALA A 240 -8.76 7.33 -13.52
N VAL A 241 -8.78 6.00 -13.68
CA VAL A 241 -7.56 5.18 -13.80
C VAL A 241 -6.76 5.53 -15.04
N ILE A 242 -7.42 5.66 -16.20
CA ILE A 242 -6.77 6.07 -17.46
C ILE A 242 -6.16 7.47 -17.32
N MET A 243 -6.89 8.40 -16.71
CA MET A 243 -6.40 9.77 -16.49
C MET A 243 -5.16 9.79 -15.58
N GLY A 244 -5.17 8.99 -14.50
CA GLY A 244 -4.01 8.83 -13.62
C GLY A 244 -2.78 8.28 -14.35
N LEU A 245 -2.97 7.27 -15.21
CA LEU A 245 -1.88 6.69 -16.02
C LEU A 245 -1.28 7.71 -17.00
N LEU A 246 -2.09 8.52 -17.68
CA LEU A 246 -1.61 9.55 -18.60
C LEU A 246 -0.78 10.63 -17.89
N ILE A 247 -1.16 11.02 -16.68
CA ILE A 247 -0.39 11.99 -15.87
C ILE A 247 0.96 11.41 -15.47
N LEU A 248 1.00 10.13 -15.07
CA LEU A 248 2.24 9.44 -14.74
C LEU A 248 3.17 9.34 -15.96
N GLU A 249 2.64 8.99 -17.12
CA GLU A 249 3.41 8.92 -18.36
C GLU A 249 4.02 10.29 -18.71
N LYS A 250 3.22 11.36 -18.64
CA LYS A 250 3.71 12.72 -18.92
C LYS A 250 4.83 13.13 -17.95
N LYS A 251 4.68 12.84 -16.65
CA LYS A 251 5.73 13.10 -15.65
C LYS A 251 7.01 12.32 -15.96
N GLU A 252 6.88 11.06 -16.36
CA GLU A 252 8.03 10.23 -16.72
C GLU A 252 8.72 10.74 -17.99
N GLN A 253 7.97 11.12 -19.02
CA GLN A 253 8.50 11.71 -20.25
C GLN A 253 9.21 13.05 -19.98
N GLU A 254 8.63 13.91 -19.14
CA GLU A 254 9.28 15.16 -18.73
C GLU A 254 10.57 14.91 -17.96
N LYS A 255 10.60 13.92 -17.06
CA LYS A 255 11.81 13.51 -16.35
C LYS A 255 12.88 13.04 -17.32
N LYS A 256 12.53 12.14 -18.25
CA LYS A 256 13.45 11.66 -19.31
C LYS A 256 14.00 12.80 -20.16
N ARG A 257 13.15 13.75 -20.56
CA ARG A 257 13.59 14.92 -21.34
C ARG A 257 14.55 15.81 -20.56
N LYS A 258 14.32 16.01 -19.25
CA LYS A 258 15.23 16.75 -18.37
C LYS A 258 16.58 16.03 -18.20
N GLU A 259 16.55 14.71 -18.03
CA GLU A 259 17.75 13.89 -17.92
C GLU A 259 18.57 13.88 -19.22
N GLU A 260 17.91 13.73 -20.37
CA GLU A 260 18.58 13.77 -21.68
C GLU A 260 19.21 15.15 -21.95
N ARG A 261 18.48 16.24 -21.66
CA ARG A 261 19.02 17.60 -21.71
C ARG A 261 20.26 17.74 -20.83
N LYS A 262 20.18 17.31 -19.56
CA LYS A 262 21.31 17.37 -18.62
C LYS A 262 22.50 16.57 -19.15
N ARG A 263 22.27 15.37 -19.69
CA ARG A 263 23.31 14.50 -20.24
C ARG A 263 23.99 15.14 -21.45
N GLN A 264 23.23 15.67 -22.41
CA GLN A 264 23.80 16.36 -23.57
C GLN A 264 24.66 17.56 -23.13
N MET A 265 24.17 18.39 -22.21
CA MET A 265 24.93 19.52 -21.67
C MET A 265 26.22 19.05 -20.97
N MET A 266 26.18 17.99 -20.16
CA MET A 266 27.41 17.45 -19.53
C MET A 266 28.44 16.96 -20.55
N LEU A 267 28.01 16.41 -21.69
CA LEU A 267 28.90 15.97 -22.76
C LEU A 267 29.54 17.15 -23.51
N ASP A 268 28.80 18.25 -23.69
CA ASP A 268 29.28 19.48 -24.35
C ASP A 268 30.20 20.32 -23.45
N TYR A 269 30.06 20.20 -22.12
CA TYR A 269 30.77 21.06 -21.17
C TYR A 269 32.30 21.08 -21.33
N PRO A 270 33.01 19.94 -21.45
CA PRO A 270 34.47 19.94 -21.62
C PRO A 270 34.91 20.67 -22.90
N GLU A 271 34.13 20.57 -23.99
CA GLU A 271 34.43 21.27 -25.24
C GLU A 271 34.34 22.79 -25.05
N ILE A 272 33.26 23.26 -24.40
CA ILE A 272 33.03 24.68 -24.12
C ILE A 272 34.13 25.25 -23.24
N VAL A 273 34.48 24.57 -22.14
CA VAL A 273 35.55 25.03 -21.24
C VAL A 273 36.90 25.05 -21.93
N ASN A 274 37.21 24.03 -22.74
CA ASN A 274 38.46 24.00 -23.50
C ASN A 274 38.55 25.18 -24.48
N LYS A 275 37.47 25.47 -25.23
CA LYS A 275 37.42 26.64 -26.13
C LYS A 275 37.58 27.96 -25.38
N LEU A 276 36.89 28.13 -24.25
CA LEU A 276 37.04 29.33 -23.40
C LEU A 276 38.48 29.47 -22.91
N THR A 277 39.10 28.38 -22.47
CA THR A 277 40.48 28.36 -21.96
C THR A 277 41.48 28.71 -23.07
N LEU A 278 41.30 28.14 -24.28
CA LEU A 278 42.15 28.43 -25.44
C LEU A 278 42.04 29.89 -25.88
N TYR A 279 40.83 30.41 -26.02
CA TYR A 279 40.62 31.79 -26.47
C TYR A 279 41.10 32.81 -25.44
N THR A 280 40.82 32.59 -24.16
CA THR A 280 41.30 33.47 -23.08
C THR A 280 42.81 33.36 -22.88
N GLY A 281 43.40 32.16 -23.03
CA GLY A 281 44.85 31.94 -23.03
C GLY A 281 45.57 32.61 -24.20
N ALA A 282 44.89 32.78 -25.34
CA ALA A 282 45.37 33.56 -26.47
C ALA A 282 45.23 35.09 -26.30
N GLY A 283 44.82 35.55 -25.11
CA GLY A 283 44.68 36.98 -24.79
C GLY A 283 43.32 37.58 -25.10
N MET A 284 42.33 36.79 -25.54
CA MET A 284 40.96 37.30 -25.72
C MET A 284 40.28 37.54 -24.36
N THR A 285 39.39 38.53 -24.29
CA THR A 285 38.52 38.69 -23.12
C THR A 285 37.50 37.55 -23.07
N VAL A 286 36.97 37.26 -21.88
CA VAL A 286 35.92 36.25 -21.68
C VAL A 286 34.71 36.51 -22.57
N ARG A 287 34.28 37.77 -22.67
CA ARG A 287 33.15 38.18 -23.52
C ARG A 287 33.39 37.88 -25.00
N THR A 288 34.56 38.24 -25.53
CA THR A 288 34.91 37.99 -26.94
C THR A 288 35.13 36.50 -27.22
N ALA A 289 35.68 35.76 -26.25
CA ALA A 289 35.81 34.31 -26.33
C ALA A 289 34.42 33.64 -26.39
N TRP A 290 33.48 34.09 -25.55
CA TRP A 290 32.10 33.61 -25.54
C TRP A 290 31.38 33.86 -26.87
N GLU A 291 31.50 35.08 -27.40
CA GLU A 291 31.00 35.46 -28.74
C GLU A 291 31.53 34.52 -29.83
N ARG A 292 32.85 34.30 -29.87
CA ARG A 292 33.49 33.47 -30.88
C ARG A 292 33.02 32.01 -30.82
N ILE A 293 32.77 31.46 -29.63
CA ILE A 293 32.21 30.11 -29.45
C ILE A 293 30.78 30.03 -30.00
N VAL A 294 29.96 31.05 -29.73
CA VAL A 294 28.57 31.11 -30.20
C VAL A 294 28.52 31.24 -31.72
N GLU A 295 29.36 32.09 -32.32
CA GLU A 295 29.44 32.24 -33.78
C GLU A 295 29.90 30.95 -34.48
N GLU A 296 30.90 30.27 -33.92
CA GLU A 296 31.38 28.99 -34.45
C GLU A 296 30.28 27.93 -34.41
N TYR A 297 29.54 27.86 -33.30
CA TYR A 297 28.39 26.97 -33.16
C TYR A 297 27.29 27.27 -34.19
N GLN A 298 26.93 28.55 -34.39
CA GLN A 298 25.91 28.94 -35.37
C GLN A 298 26.31 28.53 -36.80
N LYS A 299 27.59 28.65 -37.16
CA LYS A 299 28.11 28.24 -38.48
C LYS A 299 28.13 26.72 -38.66
N GLN A 300 28.33 25.95 -37.59
CA GLN A 300 28.42 24.49 -37.62
C GLN A 300 27.07 23.78 -37.42
N LYS A 301 26.01 24.52 -37.04
CA LYS A 301 24.67 23.97 -36.76
C LYS A 301 24.04 23.37 -38.02
N LYS A 302 24.00 22.03 -38.10
CA LYS A 302 23.35 21.25 -39.17
C LYS A 302 22.35 20.24 -38.58
N GLY A 303 21.29 20.73 -37.91
CA GLY A 303 20.25 19.87 -37.33
C GLY A 303 19.68 20.39 -36.01
N GLU A 304 19.23 19.47 -35.15
CA GLU A 304 18.75 19.80 -33.80
C GLU A 304 19.84 20.51 -32.98
N GLY A 305 19.46 21.62 -32.34
CA GLY A 305 20.39 22.45 -31.58
C GLY A 305 20.87 21.77 -30.30
N ARG A 306 22.12 22.06 -29.90
CA ARG A 306 22.70 21.57 -28.65
C ARG A 306 22.32 22.47 -27.48
N TYR A 307 21.71 21.92 -26.43
CA TYR A 307 21.10 22.72 -25.36
C TYR A 307 22.07 23.69 -24.67
N ALA A 308 23.34 23.30 -24.46
CA ALA A 308 24.33 24.18 -23.82
C ALA A 308 24.67 25.40 -24.68
N TYR A 309 24.93 25.19 -25.96
CA TYR A 309 25.28 26.25 -26.90
C TYR A 309 24.09 27.18 -27.19
N GLU A 310 22.86 26.66 -27.23
CA GLU A 310 21.64 27.48 -27.33
C GLU A 310 21.48 28.41 -26.13
N GLU A 311 21.76 27.93 -24.91
CA GLU A 311 21.75 28.79 -23.72
C GLU A 311 22.90 29.80 -23.74
N MET A 312 24.07 29.45 -24.26
CA MET A 312 25.18 30.40 -24.46
C MET A 312 24.82 31.49 -25.49
N GLN A 313 24.14 31.12 -26.57
CA GLN A 313 23.66 32.04 -27.61
C GLN A 313 22.64 33.02 -27.05
N LYS A 314 21.64 32.56 -26.30
CA LYS A 314 20.68 33.43 -25.60
C LYS A 314 21.39 34.43 -24.69
N THR A 315 22.42 33.97 -23.97
CA THR A 315 23.20 34.82 -23.06
C THR A 315 23.95 35.90 -23.82
N TRP A 316 24.53 35.57 -24.98
CA TRP A 316 25.19 36.55 -25.85
C TRP A 316 24.20 37.59 -26.40
N TYR A 317 23.01 37.17 -26.83
CA TYR A 317 21.95 38.10 -27.23
C TYR A 317 21.47 39.02 -26.09
N GLU A 318 21.39 38.51 -24.85
CA GLU A 318 21.09 39.35 -23.68
C GLU A 318 22.18 40.41 -23.47
N MET A 319 23.45 40.04 -23.55
CA MET A 319 24.57 40.99 -23.43
C MET A 319 24.54 42.06 -24.53
N ASN A 320 24.22 41.68 -25.77
CA ASN A 320 24.16 42.61 -26.89
C ASN A 320 22.92 43.51 -26.89
N SER A 321 21.84 43.09 -26.22
CA SER A 321 20.63 43.91 -26.02
C SER A 321 20.72 44.86 -24.81
N GLY A 322 21.90 45.00 -24.22
CA GLY A 322 22.18 45.96 -23.15
C GLY A 322 21.97 45.43 -21.73
N VAL A 323 21.71 44.13 -21.55
CA VAL A 323 21.73 43.51 -20.21
C VAL A 323 23.19 43.37 -19.76
N GLY A 324 23.50 43.89 -18.57
CA GLY A 324 24.86 43.83 -18.02
C GLY A 324 25.42 42.39 -17.96
N GLU A 325 26.68 42.23 -18.36
CA GLU A 325 27.34 40.93 -18.53
C GLU A 325 27.24 40.02 -17.29
N ARG A 326 27.44 40.59 -16.09
CA ARG A 326 27.27 39.86 -14.81
C ARG A 326 25.87 39.24 -14.66
N ARG A 327 24.83 40.00 -15.02
CA ARG A 327 23.43 39.57 -14.92
C ARG A 327 23.08 38.54 -15.99
N SER A 328 23.65 38.66 -17.18
CA SER A 328 23.50 37.67 -18.25
C SER A 328 24.10 36.32 -17.84
N TYR A 329 25.29 36.29 -17.23
CA TYR A 329 25.88 35.06 -16.67
C TYR A 329 25.05 34.47 -15.51
N GLU A 330 24.38 35.31 -14.71
CA GLU A 330 23.47 34.86 -13.65
C GLU A 330 22.26 34.12 -14.23
N ARG A 331 21.66 34.68 -15.27
CA ARG A 331 20.54 34.05 -15.95
C ARG A 331 20.97 32.79 -16.68
N PHE A 332 22.17 32.76 -17.26
CA PHE A 332 22.74 31.57 -17.87
C PHE A 332 22.83 30.39 -16.87
N MET A 333 23.40 30.61 -15.67
CA MET A 333 23.49 29.55 -14.66
C MET A 333 22.10 29.07 -14.20
N GLN A 334 21.13 29.98 -14.06
CA GLN A 334 19.76 29.64 -13.69
C GLN A 334 19.02 28.85 -14.79
N ARG A 335 19.23 29.19 -16.07
CA ARG A 335 18.60 28.48 -17.21
C ARG A 335 19.21 27.10 -17.47
N CYS A 336 20.51 26.95 -17.22
CA CYS A 336 21.20 25.68 -17.44
C CYS A 336 20.74 24.58 -16.48
N GLN A 337 20.50 24.90 -15.20
CA GLN A 337 20.05 23.94 -14.16
C GLN A 337 20.92 22.67 -14.05
N VAL A 338 22.20 22.76 -14.45
CA VAL A 338 23.22 21.72 -14.32
C VAL A 338 24.38 22.27 -13.50
N LYS A 339 24.78 21.56 -12.45
CA LYS A 339 25.77 22.01 -11.44
C LYS A 339 27.05 22.57 -12.06
N VAL A 340 27.59 21.87 -13.04
CA VAL A 340 28.85 22.20 -13.70
C VAL A 340 28.79 23.53 -14.48
N TYR A 341 27.63 23.86 -15.07
CA TYR A 341 27.39 25.17 -15.69
C TYR A 341 27.07 26.28 -14.69
N GLN A 342 26.53 25.93 -13.51
CA GLN A 342 26.37 26.88 -12.42
C GLN A 342 27.73 27.32 -11.88
N GLN A 343 28.66 26.37 -11.69
CA GLN A 343 30.04 26.65 -11.32
C GLN A 343 30.73 27.53 -12.37
N LEU A 344 30.58 27.22 -13.67
CA LEU A 344 31.10 28.05 -14.75
C LEU A 344 30.55 29.48 -14.70
N GLY A 345 29.23 29.65 -14.61
CA GLY A 345 28.61 30.98 -14.50
C GLY A 345 29.12 31.80 -13.31
N MET A 346 29.26 31.16 -12.14
CA MET A 346 29.83 31.79 -10.95
C MET A 346 31.29 32.21 -11.15
N MET A 347 32.12 31.36 -11.80
CA MET A 347 33.52 31.69 -12.11
C MET A 347 33.61 32.91 -13.04
N LEU A 348 32.78 32.96 -14.09
CA LEU A 348 32.75 34.06 -15.05
C LEU A 348 32.30 35.37 -14.39
N GLN A 349 31.32 35.31 -13.50
CA GLN A 349 30.91 36.47 -12.71
C GLN A 349 32.01 37.00 -11.78
N GLN A 350 32.80 36.12 -11.17
CA GLN A 350 33.92 36.50 -10.31
C GLN A 350 35.09 37.08 -11.12
N ASN A 351 35.34 36.56 -12.32
CA ASN A 351 36.38 37.04 -13.23
C ASN A 351 36.18 38.52 -13.59
N LEU A 352 34.92 38.95 -13.78
CA LEU A 352 34.58 40.36 -14.05
C LEU A 352 35.06 41.33 -12.96
N GLN A 353 35.27 40.86 -11.72
CA GLN A 353 35.71 41.69 -10.60
C GLN A 353 37.21 41.60 -10.31
N LYS A 354 37.86 40.47 -10.63
CA LYS A 354 39.23 40.15 -10.17
C LYS A 354 40.24 39.91 -11.30
N GLY A 355 39.81 39.88 -12.57
CA GLY A 355 40.69 39.66 -13.73
C GLY A 355 41.07 38.19 -13.96
N ASN A 356 41.85 37.94 -15.02
CA ASN A 356 42.07 36.60 -15.59
C ASN A 356 43.13 35.74 -14.86
N GLN A 357 43.80 36.27 -13.84
CA GLN A 357 44.84 35.53 -13.10
C GLN A 357 44.22 34.45 -12.22
N GLY A 358 44.51 33.18 -12.53
CA GLY A 358 44.05 32.01 -11.77
C GLY A 358 42.84 31.27 -12.34
N MET A 359 42.04 31.91 -13.23
CA MET A 359 40.87 31.26 -13.82
C MET A 359 41.24 30.12 -14.77
N THR A 360 42.32 30.27 -15.54
CA THR A 360 42.81 29.25 -16.46
C THR A 360 43.16 27.93 -15.75
N GLU A 361 43.75 28.01 -14.56
CA GLU A 361 44.14 26.82 -13.79
C GLU A 361 42.91 26.14 -13.15
N ILE A 362 41.93 26.92 -12.69
CA ILE A 362 40.67 26.40 -12.17
C ILE A 362 39.86 25.72 -13.30
N LEU A 363 39.74 26.35 -14.47
CA LEU A 363 39.07 25.77 -15.63
C LEU A 363 39.76 24.50 -16.13
N ARG A 364 41.11 24.46 -16.10
CA ARG A 364 41.88 23.26 -16.47
C ARG A 364 41.63 22.10 -15.51
N ARG A 365 41.57 22.36 -14.20
CA ARG A 365 41.22 21.35 -13.19
C ARG A 365 39.78 20.86 -13.33
N GLU A 366 38.83 21.77 -13.55
CA GLU A 366 37.42 21.44 -13.76
C GLU A 366 37.22 20.60 -15.03
N ALA A 367 37.92 20.92 -16.14
CA ALA A 367 37.87 20.15 -17.38
C ALA A 367 38.40 18.72 -17.18
N MET A 368 39.49 18.57 -16.41
CA MET A 368 40.05 17.25 -16.08
C MET A 368 39.07 16.42 -15.24
N GLN A 369 38.43 17.04 -14.24
CA GLN A 369 37.41 16.38 -13.41
C GLN A 369 36.17 15.98 -14.22
N ALA A 370 35.67 16.86 -15.09
CA ALA A 370 34.54 16.56 -15.98
C ALA A 370 34.85 15.41 -16.96
N PHE A 371 36.11 15.28 -17.39
CA PHE A 371 36.55 14.17 -18.24
C PHE A 371 36.57 12.83 -17.48
N GLU A 372 37.05 12.83 -16.24
CA GLU A 372 37.01 11.64 -15.37
C GLU A 372 35.57 11.22 -15.02
N GLU A 373 34.69 12.17 -14.69
CA GLU A 373 33.26 11.89 -14.48
C GLU A 373 32.61 11.28 -15.73
N ARG A 374 32.97 11.75 -16.93
CA ARG A 374 32.47 11.19 -18.19
C ARG A 374 32.90 9.73 -18.36
N LYS A 375 34.14 9.37 -18.02
CA LYS A 375 34.62 7.97 -18.05
C LYS A 375 33.83 7.10 -17.07
N ALA A 376 33.62 7.58 -15.85
CA ALA A 376 32.85 6.87 -14.84
C ALA A 376 31.39 6.64 -15.28
N LEU A 377 30.74 7.66 -15.83
CA LEU A 377 29.37 7.55 -16.35
C LEU A 377 29.26 6.58 -17.54
N ALA A 378 30.26 6.55 -18.42
CA ALA A 378 30.29 5.59 -19.52
C ALA A 378 30.40 4.14 -19.00
N LYS A 379 31.17 3.90 -17.94
CA LYS A 379 31.28 2.60 -17.28
C LYS A 379 29.96 2.17 -16.63
N ILE A 380 29.33 3.07 -15.86
CA ILE A 380 28.02 2.82 -15.22
C ILE A 380 26.95 2.51 -16.28
N GLN A 381 26.94 3.24 -17.40
CA GLN A 381 26.00 2.98 -18.50
C GLN A 381 26.24 1.61 -19.17
N GLY A 382 27.48 1.13 -19.19
CA GLY A 382 27.81 -0.24 -19.61
C GLY A 382 27.28 -1.30 -18.63
N GLU A 383 27.37 -1.03 -17.33
CA GLU A 383 26.85 -1.91 -16.27
C GLU A 383 25.30 -1.93 -16.25
N GLU A 384 24.66 -0.76 -16.40
CA GLU A 384 23.20 -0.63 -16.46
C GLU A 384 22.59 -1.35 -17.69
N ALA A 385 23.31 -1.44 -18.80
CA ALA A 385 22.87 -2.18 -19.98
C ALA A 385 22.73 -3.69 -19.71
N GLY A 386 23.60 -4.27 -18.87
CA GLY A 386 23.54 -5.66 -18.45
C GLY A 386 22.32 -5.96 -17.58
N THR A 387 22.08 -5.16 -16.54
CA THR A 387 20.96 -5.37 -15.61
C THR A 387 19.59 -5.15 -16.28
N LYS A 388 19.50 -4.25 -17.27
CA LYS A 388 18.27 -4.00 -18.02
C LYS A 388 17.85 -5.16 -18.93
N LEU A 389 18.77 -6.06 -19.27
CA LEU A 389 18.49 -7.30 -20.02
C LEU A 389 18.05 -8.46 -19.12
N LEU A 390 18.37 -8.44 -17.82
CA LEU A 390 17.99 -9.48 -16.86
C LEU A 390 16.51 -9.41 -16.46
N LEU A 391 15.94 -8.19 -16.37
CA LEU A 391 14.54 -8.00 -15.97
C LEU A 391 13.53 -8.74 -16.89
N PRO A 392 13.62 -8.66 -18.24
CA PRO A 392 12.79 -9.47 -19.14
C PRO A 392 12.92 -10.99 -18.92
N MET A 393 14.11 -11.49 -18.58
CA MET A 393 14.33 -12.92 -18.34
C MET A 393 13.60 -13.41 -17.08
N PHE A 394 13.69 -12.67 -15.97
CA PHE A 394 12.95 -13.01 -14.75
C PHE A 394 11.43 -13.00 -14.96
N LEU A 395 10.94 -12.08 -15.79
CA LEU A 395 9.51 -12.03 -16.11
C LEU A 395 9.03 -13.25 -16.89
N MET A 396 9.80 -13.67 -17.91
CA MET A 396 9.47 -14.87 -18.67
C MET A 396 9.42 -16.08 -17.75
N LEU A 397 10.37 -16.20 -16.82
CA LEU A 397 10.40 -17.27 -15.83
C LEU A 397 9.17 -17.25 -14.90
N ALA A 398 8.79 -16.07 -14.40
CA ALA A 398 7.63 -15.92 -13.51
C ALA A 398 6.31 -16.31 -14.21
N ILE A 399 6.13 -15.94 -15.48
CA ILE A 399 4.93 -16.31 -16.26
C ILE A 399 4.85 -17.83 -16.44
N VAL A 400 5.98 -18.47 -16.78
CA VAL A 400 6.05 -19.93 -16.92
C VAL A 400 5.73 -20.61 -15.58
N LEU A 401 6.26 -20.10 -14.47
CA LEU A 401 5.98 -20.63 -13.13
C LEU A 401 4.48 -20.56 -12.78
N VAL A 402 3.84 -19.41 -13.02
CA VAL A 402 2.40 -19.22 -12.79
C VAL A 402 1.56 -20.16 -13.66
N MET A 403 1.97 -20.36 -14.92
CA MET A 403 1.30 -21.29 -15.85
C MET A 403 1.34 -22.74 -15.36
N VAL A 404 2.38 -23.14 -14.61
CA VAL A 404 2.50 -24.49 -14.04
C VAL A 404 1.74 -24.61 -12.71
N ILE A 405 1.84 -23.60 -11.84
CA ILE A 405 1.27 -23.63 -10.49
C ILE A 405 -0.26 -23.55 -10.50
N ILE A 406 -0.85 -22.67 -11.32
CA ILE A 406 -2.32 -22.45 -11.32
C ILE A 406 -3.10 -23.76 -11.64
N PRO A 407 -2.76 -24.51 -12.70
CA PRO A 407 -3.42 -25.79 -12.98
C PRO A 407 -3.19 -26.82 -11.88
N ALA A 408 -2.00 -26.86 -11.27
CA ALA A 408 -1.67 -27.80 -10.20
C ALA A 408 -2.53 -27.56 -8.95
N PHE A 409 -2.75 -26.30 -8.56
CA PHE A 409 -3.65 -25.98 -7.44
C PHE A 409 -5.13 -26.23 -7.77
N LEU A 410 -5.58 -25.91 -8.99
CA LEU A 410 -6.95 -26.21 -9.42
C LEU A 410 -7.22 -27.71 -9.52
N SER A 411 -6.20 -28.51 -9.84
CA SER A 411 -6.28 -29.98 -9.88
C SER A 411 -6.25 -30.64 -8.50
N LEU A 412 -5.86 -29.93 -7.45
CA LEU A 412 -5.87 -30.42 -6.07
C LEU A 412 -7.19 -30.10 -5.33
N GLN A 413 -8.09 -29.36 -5.99
CA GLN A 413 -9.38 -28.94 -5.45
C GLN A 413 -10.59 -29.61 -6.15
N ILE A 414 -10.31 -30.61 -6.99
CA ILE A 414 -11.22 -31.61 -7.55
C ILE A 414 -10.75 -32.96 -7.00
#